data_AF-A0A8B8R9S9-F1
#
_entry.id   AF-A0A8B8R9S9-F1
#
_cell.length_a   1.000
_cell.length_b   1.000
_cell.length_c   1.000
_cell.angle_alpha   90.00
_cell.angle_beta   90.00
_cell.angle_gamma   90.00
#
_symmetry.space_group_name_H-M   'P 1'
#
loop_
_entity.id
_entity.type
_entity.pdbx_description
1 polymer ?
#
loop_
_entity_poly.entity_id
_entity_poly.type
_entity_poly.pdbx_seq_one_letter_code
_entity_poly.pdbx_strand_id
1 'polypeptide(L)'
;MGSAESREGRRASFGMDEEERVRVLQGIRLSESVVHRMKDSSQPSRAGPPPPALGAARGPETDSDLPRPEQGGRQHSGAELEPLTRSQQEPAAVQDKLLQVATREKGAAAKPCSASLPQAEGFEDQEKQAAGLAKELESREAELRRRDAFYKEQLGRLEKQNVETYRLSSQQFHEAASKMQGAIKPRRLEPVCSGLQAQILHCYRDHLQEVLLCADLVKAYQHCVSTAHKG
;
A
#
# COMPACT_ATOMS: atom_id res chain seq x y z
N MET A 1 -36.97 -13.13 -18.79
CA MET A 1 -35.83 -13.19 -19.74
C MET A 1 -35.20 -11.81 -19.81
N GLY A 2 -33.91 -11.69 -19.47
CA GLY A 2 -33.06 -10.56 -19.87
C GLY A 2 -32.90 -9.44 -18.85
N SER A 3 -31.95 -9.61 -17.92
CA SER A 3 -31.32 -8.52 -17.18
C SER A 3 -30.64 -7.57 -18.16
N ALA A 4 -30.93 -6.27 -18.08
CA ALA A 4 -30.09 -5.22 -18.64
C ALA A 4 -29.39 -4.53 -17.46
N GLU A 5 -28.12 -4.89 -17.28
CA GLU A 5 -27.30 -4.43 -16.16
C GLU A 5 -27.01 -2.93 -16.23
N SER A 6 -27.10 -2.34 -15.05
CA SER A 6 -27.09 -0.93 -14.76
C SER A 6 -25.79 -0.23 -15.15
N ARG A 7 -25.89 0.80 -16.01
CA ARG A 7 -24.90 1.88 -16.10
C ARG A 7 -24.97 2.70 -14.80
N GLU A 8 -24.26 2.28 -13.75
CA GLU A 8 -24.22 3.04 -12.49
C GLU A 8 -22.82 3.57 -12.19
N GLY A 9 -22.71 4.89 -12.24
CA GLY A 9 -21.47 5.66 -12.25
C GLY A 9 -20.56 5.42 -11.05
N ARG A 10 -19.28 5.13 -11.35
CA ARG A 10 -18.18 5.23 -10.38
C ARG A 10 -17.96 6.71 -10.07
N ARG A 11 -18.47 7.19 -8.93
CA ARG A 11 -18.21 8.56 -8.45
C ARG A 11 -16.76 8.61 -7.95
N ALA A 12 -15.91 9.33 -8.67
CA ALA A 12 -14.54 9.61 -8.25
C ALA A 12 -14.48 11.02 -7.68
N SER A 13 -13.79 11.17 -6.55
CA SER A 13 -13.54 12.46 -5.91
C SER A 13 -12.09 12.87 -6.20
N PHE A 14 -11.85 14.13 -6.53
CA PHE A 14 -10.50 14.64 -6.75
C PHE A 14 -9.99 15.29 -5.46
N GLY A 15 -8.79 14.93 -5.03
CA GLY A 15 -8.09 15.56 -3.89
C GLY A 15 -6.67 15.92 -4.28
N MET A 16 -6.07 16.94 -3.65
CA MET A 16 -4.66 17.31 -3.85
C MET A 16 -3.81 16.68 -2.75
N ASP A 17 -2.62 16.18 -3.08
CA ASP A 17 -1.64 15.69 -2.10
C ASP A 17 -0.79 16.82 -1.50
N GLU A 18 0.08 16.46 -0.55
CA GLU A 18 0.94 17.41 0.18
C GLU A 18 1.97 18.11 -0.73
N GLU A 19 2.16 17.61 -1.95
CA GLU A 19 3.00 18.21 -2.99
C GLU A 19 2.16 18.84 -4.12
N GLU A 20 0.91 19.20 -3.83
CA GLU A 20 -0.03 19.90 -4.72
C GLU A 20 -0.42 19.12 -5.99
N ARG A 21 -0.26 17.79 -6.02
CA ARG A 21 -0.64 16.96 -7.18
C ARG A 21 -2.07 16.46 -7.05
N VAL A 22 -2.84 16.60 -8.12
CA VAL A 22 -4.24 16.12 -8.19
C VAL A 22 -4.25 14.59 -8.26
N ARG A 23 -4.91 13.95 -7.29
CA ARG A 23 -5.15 12.51 -7.21
C ARG A 23 -6.64 12.20 -7.36
N VAL A 24 -6.93 11.11 -8.05
CA VAL A 24 -8.28 10.60 -8.23
C VAL A 24 -8.57 9.58 -7.14
N LEU A 25 -9.37 9.96 -6.15
CA LEU A 25 -9.80 9.06 -5.08
C LEU A 25 -11.01 8.27 -5.57
N GLN A 26 -10.82 6.97 -5.73
CA GLN A 26 -11.89 6.05 -6.09
C GLN A 26 -12.78 5.81 -4.86
N GLY A 27 -14.00 6.36 -4.89
CA GLY A 27 -14.95 6.17 -3.81
C GLY A 27 -15.36 4.70 -3.70
N ILE A 28 -15.27 4.14 -2.48
CA ILE A 28 -15.77 2.80 -2.19
C ILE A 28 -17.28 2.90 -1.95
N ARG A 29 -18.07 2.19 -2.76
CA ARG A 29 -19.53 2.10 -2.56
C ARG A 29 -19.80 1.07 -1.47
N LEU A 30 -20.30 1.52 -0.32
CA LEU A 30 -20.74 0.61 0.73
C LEU A 30 -21.98 -0.17 0.25
N SER A 31 -22.09 -1.44 0.64
CA SER A 31 -23.29 -2.23 0.36
C SER A 31 -24.50 -1.63 1.09
N GLU A 32 -25.68 -1.78 0.49
CA GLU A 32 -26.94 -1.25 1.04
C GLU A 32 -27.18 -1.73 2.49
N SER A 33 -26.77 -2.97 2.81
CA SER A 33 -26.81 -3.55 4.15
C SER A 33 -25.92 -2.83 5.17
N VAL A 34 -24.74 -2.35 4.77
CA VAL A 34 -23.83 -1.59 5.65
C VAL A 34 -24.37 -0.18 5.84
N VAL A 35 -24.89 0.43 4.78
CA VAL A 35 -25.53 1.76 4.85
C VAL A 35 -26.76 1.75 5.76
N HIS A 36 -27.61 0.73 5.66
CA HIS A 36 -28.79 0.59 6.52
C HIS A 36 -28.40 0.43 7.99
N ARG A 37 -27.42 -0.43 8.28
CA ARG A 37 -26.93 -0.64 9.65
C ARG A 37 -26.32 0.61 10.28
N MET A 38 -25.60 1.41 9.48
CA MET A 38 -25.05 2.70 9.92
C MET A 38 -26.16 3.74 10.15
N LYS A 39 -27.25 3.67 9.37
CA LYS A 39 -28.43 4.52 9.56
C LYS A 39 -29.21 4.14 10.82
N ASP A 40 -29.38 2.85 11.11
CA ASP A 40 -30.12 2.37 12.28
C ASP A 40 -29.35 2.51 13.60
N SER A 41 -28.01 2.49 13.56
CA SER A 41 -27.16 2.68 14.74
C SER A 41 -27.17 4.12 15.28
N SER A 42 -27.91 5.03 14.64
CA SER A 42 -28.03 6.43 15.06
C SER A 42 -29.21 6.70 16.00
N GLN A 43 -29.96 5.69 16.45
CA GLN A 43 -31.01 5.83 17.48
C GLN A 43 -30.53 5.47 18.90
N PRO A 44 -30.73 6.35 19.91
CA PRO A 44 -30.32 6.09 21.28
C PRO A 44 -31.33 5.22 22.07
N SER A 45 -30.77 4.19 22.71
CA SER A 45 -31.19 3.32 23.82
C SER A 45 -32.58 3.42 24.47
N ARG A 46 -33.17 2.24 24.74
CA ARG A 46 -33.99 2.00 25.95
C ARG A 46 -33.72 0.61 26.55
N ALA A 47 -33.69 0.58 27.88
CA ALA A 47 -33.10 -0.41 28.78
C ALA A 47 -33.90 -1.71 29.05
N GLY A 48 -33.22 -2.78 29.50
CA GLY A 48 -33.79 -3.95 30.23
C GLY A 48 -32.87 -5.19 30.33
N PRO A 49 -32.92 -6.05 31.39
CA PRO A 49 -31.78 -6.82 31.98
C PRO A 49 -31.71 -8.36 31.68
N PRO A 50 -30.67 -9.13 32.12
CA PRO A 50 -30.46 -10.60 31.87
C PRO A 50 -30.84 -11.50 33.09
N PRO A 51 -30.60 -12.85 33.17
CA PRO A 51 -30.73 -14.06 32.29
C PRO A 51 -31.74 -15.11 32.90
N PRO A 52 -31.85 -16.43 32.55
CA PRO A 52 -30.90 -17.50 32.99
C PRO A 52 -30.75 -18.75 32.05
N ALA A 53 -29.85 -19.67 32.44
CA ALA A 53 -29.46 -20.90 31.77
C ALA A 53 -30.31 -22.15 32.13
N LEU A 54 -30.24 -23.22 31.30
CA LEU A 54 -30.08 -24.67 31.64
C LEU A 54 -30.85 -25.66 30.71
N GLY A 55 -30.20 -26.80 30.41
CA GLY A 55 -30.80 -28.08 29.96
C GLY A 55 -30.47 -28.48 28.51
N ALA A 56 -29.45 -29.29 28.18
CA ALA A 56 -29.22 -30.73 28.42
C ALA A 56 -30.03 -31.72 27.55
N ALA A 57 -29.33 -32.27 26.54
CA ALA A 57 -29.30 -33.65 26.02
C ALA A 57 -30.50 -34.30 25.29
N ARG A 58 -30.30 -34.67 24.00
CA ARG A 58 -30.20 -36.06 23.46
C ARG A 58 -30.14 -36.04 21.91
N GLY A 59 -29.12 -36.67 21.30
CA GLY A 59 -28.97 -36.90 19.84
C GLY A 59 -29.69 -38.19 19.38
N PRO A 60 -29.19 -39.00 18.41
CA PRO A 60 -28.25 -38.75 17.28
C PRO A 60 -28.57 -39.55 15.98
N GLU A 61 -28.39 -39.06 14.74
CA GLU A 61 -28.35 -39.98 13.57
C GLU A 61 -27.46 -39.44 12.43
N THR A 62 -26.49 -40.28 12.01
CA THR A 62 -25.52 -40.22 10.89
C THR A 62 -26.20 -40.22 9.50
N ASP A 63 -25.68 -39.73 8.36
CA ASP A 63 -24.44 -40.08 7.66
C ASP A 63 -24.30 -39.22 6.37
N SER A 64 -23.05 -38.94 5.97
CA SER A 64 -22.50 -38.57 4.63
C SER A 64 -23.11 -37.46 3.74
N ASP A 65 -22.36 -36.37 3.50
CA ASP A 65 -21.55 -36.14 2.29
C ASP A 65 -20.81 -34.77 2.33
N LEU A 66 -19.59 -34.70 1.81
CA LEU A 66 -18.70 -33.52 1.73
C LEU A 66 -19.00 -32.68 0.47
N PRO A 67 -18.75 -31.34 0.38
CA PRO A 67 -17.39 -30.76 0.49
C PRO A 67 -17.22 -29.34 1.07
N ARG A 68 -16.00 -29.09 1.61
CA ARG A 68 -15.17 -27.85 1.66
C ARG A 68 -15.85 -26.53 1.19
N PRO A 69 -15.83 -25.45 2.01
CA PRO A 69 -14.85 -24.39 1.78
C PRO A 69 -14.36 -23.61 3.03
N GLU A 70 -13.10 -23.16 2.91
CA GLU A 70 -12.57 -21.83 3.24
C GLU A 70 -13.20 -21.03 4.40
N GLN A 71 -12.44 -20.92 5.49
CA GLN A 71 -12.50 -19.81 6.45
C GLN A 71 -11.07 -19.30 6.64
N GLY A 72 -10.77 -18.02 6.68
CA GLY A 72 -11.64 -16.85 6.65
C GLY A 72 -10.71 -15.65 6.70
N GLY A 73 -10.70 -14.87 5.63
CA GLY A 73 -10.02 -13.60 5.55
C GLY A 73 -10.65 -12.62 6.54
N ARG A 74 -9.95 -12.40 7.64
CA ARG A 74 -10.20 -11.34 8.60
C ARG A 74 -9.71 -10.02 7.99
N GLN A 75 -10.58 -9.31 7.28
CA GLN A 75 -10.28 -7.96 6.79
C GLN A 75 -10.72 -6.94 7.84
N HIS A 76 -9.74 -6.39 8.55
CA HIS A 76 -9.90 -5.19 9.35
C HIS A 76 -9.57 -3.97 8.47
N SER A 77 -10.47 -2.99 8.51
CA SER A 77 -10.31 -1.64 7.99
C SER A 77 -9.08 -0.91 8.54
N GLY A 78 -8.51 -0.05 7.70
CA GLY A 78 -8.19 1.33 8.05
C GLY A 78 -6.99 1.56 8.95
N ALA A 79 -5.79 1.56 8.35
CA ALA A 79 -4.61 2.27 8.87
C ALA A 79 -3.56 2.33 7.76
N GLU A 80 -3.69 3.23 6.80
CA GLU A 80 -2.71 3.37 5.69
C GLU A 80 -2.24 4.82 5.59
N LEU A 81 -1.63 5.30 6.67
CA LEU A 81 -0.62 6.38 6.73
C LEU A 81 0.16 6.29 8.06
N GLU A 82 -0.41 5.59 9.05
CA GLU A 82 0.24 5.13 10.29
C GLU A 82 1.25 3.95 10.17
N PRO A 83 1.31 3.12 9.10
CA PRO A 83 2.26 1.99 9.08
C PRO A 83 3.71 2.39 8.89
N LEU A 84 4.00 3.41 8.09
CA LEU A 84 5.39 3.84 7.81
C LEU A 84 6.01 4.55 9.02
N THR A 85 5.23 5.36 9.73
CA THR A 85 5.65 5.98 11.01
C THR A 85 5.82 4.93 12.10
N ARG A 86 4.93 3.95 12.18
CA ARG A 86 5.03 2.83 13.13
C ARG A 86 6.20 1.89 12.85
N SER A 87 6.50 1.62 11.58
CA SER A 87 7.66 0.81 11.15
C SER A 87 8.99 1.49 11.47
N GLN A 88 9.04 2.83 11.44
CA GLN A 88 10.21 3.61 11.82
C GLN A 88 10.34 3.85 13.33
N GLN A 89 9.23 3.78 14.08
CA GLN A 89 9.22 3.96 15.54
C GLN A 89 9.49 2.65 16.32
N GLU A 90 9.09 1.51 15.77
CA GLU A 90 9.39 0.15 16.28
C GLU A 90 10.88 -0.10 16.59
N PRO A 91 11.86 0.23 15.72
CA PRO A 91 13.27 -0.05 16.03
C PRO A 91 13.80 0.73 17.23
N ALA A 92 13.32 1.95 17.47
CA ALA A 92 13.69 2.74 18.65
C ALA A 92 13.07 2.18 19.93
N ALA A 93 11.80 1.77 19.88
CA ALA A 93 11.12 1.13 21.01
C ALA A 93 11.71 -0.26 21.35
N VAL A 94 12.14 -1.01 20.33
CA VAL A 94 12.82 -2.31 20.49
C VAL A 94 14.22 -2.13 21.06
N GLN A 95 14.98 -1.11 20.61
CA GLN A 95 16.28 -0.78 21.20
C GLN A 95 16.15 -0.33 22.66
N ASP A 96 15.20 0.53 22.98
CA ASP A 96 14.96 0.99 24.36
C ASP A 96 14.64 -0.18 25.30
N LYS A 97 13.79 -1.11 24.85
CA LYS A 97 13.51 -2.34 25.61
C LYS A 97 14.72 -3.24 25.76
N LEU A 98 15.55 -3.38 24.73
CA LEU A 98 16.79 -4.15 24.80
C LEU A 98 17.76 -3.54 25.84
N LEU A 99 17.89 -2.22 25.87
CA LEU A 99 18.71 -1.50 26.84
C LEU A 99 18.14 -1.61 28.26
N GLN A 100 16.81 -1.56 28.41
CA GLN A 100 16.13 -1.73 29.69
C GLN A 100 16.30 -3.16 30.24
N VAL A 101 16.30 -4.18 29.37
CA VAL A 101 16.59 -5.56 29.76
C VAL A 101 18.08 -5.70 30.14
N ALA A 102 18.99 -5.13 29.36
CA ALA A 102 20.42 -5.17 29.65
C ALA A 102 20.79 -4.46 30.98
N THR A 103 20.15 -3.34 31.30
CA THR A 103 20.34 -2.63 32.58
C THR A 103 19.76 -3.42 33.75
N ARG A 104 18.63 -4.10 33.58
CA ARG A 104 18.05 -5.00 34.58
C ARG A 104 18.94 -6.21 34.84
N GLU A 105 19.56 -6.78 33.80
CA GLU A 105 20.54 -7.87 33.93
C GLU A 105 21.80 -7.43 34.67
N LYS A 106 22.35 -6.25 34.32
CA LYS A 106 23.52 -5.69 35.01
C LYS A 106 23.24 -5.32 36.46
N GLY A 107 22.05 -4.79 36.76
CA GLY A 107 21.61 -4.50 38.13
C GLY A 107 21.38 -5.75 38.98
N ALA A 108 21.01 -6.87 38.35
CA ALA A 108 20.91 -8.18 39.01
C ALA A 108 22.30 -8.80 39.26
N ALA A 109 23.25 -8.60 38.34
CA ALA A 109 24.63 -9.08 38.47
C ALA A 109 25.51 -8.24 39.43
N ALA A 110 25.17 -6.96 39.64
CA ALA A 110 25.98 -6.02 40.44
C ALA A 110 25.62 -5.97 41.94
N LYS A 111 24.66 -6.77 42.42
CA LYS A 111 24.39 -6.87 43.88
C LYS A 111 25.57 -7.58 44.56
N PRO A 112 26.38 -6.92 45.40
CA PRO A 112 27.40 -7.60 46.18
C PRO A 112 26.70 -8.33 47.33
N CYS A 113 26.81 -9.64 47.36
CA CYS A 113 26.46 -10.43 48.55
C CYS A 113 27.46 -10.08 49.66
N SER A 114 27.14 -9.09 50.48
CA SER A 114 27.83 -8.86 51.75
C SER A 114 26.88 -9.16 52.90
N ALA A 115 26.75 -10.44 53.25
CA ALA A 115 26.37 -10.89 54.58
C ALA A 115 26.62 -12.41 54.71
N SER A 116 27.74 -12.74 55.36
CA SER A 116 27.98 -13.91 56.22
C SER A 116 27.70 -15.33 55.68
N LEU A 117 28.77 -16.14 55.62
CA LEU A 117 28.70 -17.61 55.52
C LEU A 117 27.75 -18.20 56.58
N PRO A 118 26.88 -19.14 56.15
CA PRO A 118 26.89 -20.44 56.76
C PRO A 118 27.12 -21.53 55.70
N GLN A 119 28.09 -22.39 56.00
CA GLN A 119 28.13 -23.82 55.69
C GLN A 119 27.95 -24.30 54.23
N ALA A 120 28.89 -25.15 53.81
CA ALA A 120 29.06 -25.74 52.48
C ALA A 120 27.87 -26.56 51.91
N GLU A 121 26.70 -26.57 52.56
CA GLU A 121 25.52 -27.33 52.13
C GLU A 121 24.59 -26.54 51.19
N GLY A 122 24.70 -25.21 51.12
CA GLY A 122 23.88 -24.36 50.23
C GLY A 122 24.45 -24.08 48.84
N PHE A 123 25.73 -24.37 48.61
CA PHE A 123 26.42 -24.09 47.34
C PHE A 123 25.98 -25.07 46.24
N GLU A 124 25.83 -26.35 46.58
CA GLU A 124 25.37 -27.37 45.63
C GLU A 124 23.92 -27.14 45.18
N ASP A 125 23.05 -26.66 46.07
CA ASP A 125 21.66 -26.33 45.72
C ASP A 125 21.57 -25.04 44.91
N GLN A 126 22.40 -24.04 45.19
CA GLN A 126 22.49 -22.82 44.38
C GLN A 126 23.04 -23.11 42.97
N GLU A 127 24.03 -23.99 42.86
CA GLU A 127 24.59 -24.42 41.56
C GLU A 127 23.58 -25.23 40.75
N LYS A 128 22.83 -26.15 41.37
CA LYS A 128 21.73 -26.87 40.72
C LYS A 128 20.60 -25.93 40.27
N GLN A 129 20.28 -24.92 41.07
CA GLN A 129 19.26 -23.93 40.73
C GLN A 129 19.70 -23.02 39.59
N ALA A 130 20.97 -22.57 39.59
CA ALA A 130 21.56 -21.81 38.48
C ALA A 130 21.61 -22.63 37.19
N ALA A 131 21.98 -23.92 37.27
CA ALA A 131 21.97 -24.83 36.13
C ALA A 131 20.54 -25.07 35.59
N GLY A 132 19.52 -25.11 36.45
CA GLY A 132 18.12 -25.20 36.06
C GLY A 132 17.65 -23.96 35.29
N LEU A 133 17.97 -22.76 35.80
CA LEU A 133 17.66 -21.50 35.13
C LEU A 133 18.39 -21.36 33.79
N ALA A 134 19.65 -21.79 33.71
CA ALA A 134 20.42 -21.77 32.47
C ALA A 134 19.75 -22.62 31.38
N LYS A 135 19.29 -23.83 31.71
CA LYS A 135 18.56 -24.70 30.79
C LYS A 135 17.21 -24.11 30.36
N GLU A 136 16.49 -23.44 31.27
CA GLU A 136 15.24 -22.77 30.95
C GLU A 136 15.46 -21.60 29.97
N LEU A 137 16.52 -20.81 30.20
CA LEU A 137 16.89 -19.72 29.30
C LEU A 137 17.31 -20.23 27.92
N GLU A 138 18.12 -21.28 27.86
CA GLU A 138 18.53 -21.92 26.60
C GLU A 138 17.30 -22.43 25.82
N SER A 139 16.35 -23.07 26.50
CA SER A 139 15.09 -23.53 25.91
C SER A 139 14.27 -22.36 25.34
N ARG A 140 14.12 -21.27 26.09
CA ARG A 140 13.42 -20.05 25.64
C ARG A 140 14.13 -19.39 24.46
N GLU A 141 15.45 -19.31 24.50
CA GLU A 141 16.24 -18.73 23.42
C GLU A 141 16.14 -19.57 22.14
N ALA A 142 16.14 -20.90 22.26
CA ALA A 142 15.90 -21.80 21.14
C ALA A 142 14.48 -21.64 20.57
N GLU A 143 13.46 -21.43 21.40
CA GLU A 143 12.10 -21.16 20.94
C GLU A 143 12.01 -19.82 20.19
N LEU A 144 12.59 -18.75 20.76
CA LEU A 144 12.64 -17.44 20.10
C LEU A 144 13.34 -17.52 18.75
N ARG A 145 14.49 -18.21 18.68
CA ARG A 145 15.21 -18.44 17.41
C ARG A 145 14.35 -19.17 16.38
N ARG A 146 13.56 -20.18 16.78
CA ARG A 146 12.64 -20.88 15.88
C ARG A 146 11.57 -19.95 15.31
N ARG A 147 10.99 -19.09 16.16
CA ARG A 147 9.95 -18.11 15.74
C ARG A 147 10.53 -17.04 14.83
N ASP A 148 11.71 -16.52 15.17
CA ASP A 148 12.42 -15.53 14.34
C ASP A 148 12.76 -16.08 12.97
N ALA A 149 13.26 -17.32 12.90
CA ALA A 149 13.55 -17.97 11.63
C ALA A 149 12.29 -18.11 10.77
N PHE A 150 11.18 -18.54 11.37
CA PHE A 150 9.90 -18.68 10.68
C PHE A 150 9.40 -17.34 10.11
N TYR A 151 9.36 -16.28 10.92
CA TYR A 151 8.87 -14.98 10.43
C TYR A 151 9.81 -14.34 9.41
N LYS A 152 11.14 -14.49 9.57
CA LYS A 152 12.11 -14.04 8.57
C LYS A 152 11.91 -14.75 7.24
N GLU A 153 11.63 -16.05 7.25
CA GLU A 153 11.35 -16.81 6.04
C GLU A 153 10.05 -16.33 5.36
N GLN A 154 8.98 -16.12 6.13
CA GLN A 154 7.71 -15.61 5.58
C GLN A 154 7.86 -14.21 4.99
N LEU A 155 8.55 -13.30 5.69
CA LEU A 155 8.85 -11.96 5.19
C LEU A 155 9.69 -12.01 3.92
N GLY A 156 10.76 -12.81 3.92
CA GLY A 156 11.60 -12.97 2.74
C GLY A 156 10.84 -13.56 1.54
N ARG A 157 9.86 -14.44 1.77
CA ARG A 157 8.98 -14.94 0.69
C ARG A 157 8.07 -13.85 0.17
N LEU A 158 7.46 -13.06 1.06
CA LEU A 158 6.58 -11.95 0.68
C LEU A 158 7.33 -10.87 -0.10
N GLU A 159 8.53 -10.49 0.36
CA GLU A 159 9.41 -9.52 -0.30
C GLU A 159 9.80 -10.00 -1.71
N LYS A 160 10.20 -11.27 -1.86
CA LYS A 160 10.51 -11.85 -3.18
C LYS A 160 9.32 -11.79 -4.12
N GLN A 161 8.15 -12.25 -3.67
CA GLN A 161 6.92 -12.22 -4.49
C GLN A 161 6.52 -10.80 -4.87
N ASN A 162 6.67 -9.85 -3.93
CA ASN A 162 6.37 -8.45 -4.15
C ASN A 162 7.29 -7.84 -5.22
N VAL A 163 8.61 -8.04 -5.10
CA VAL A 163 9.60 -7.58 -6.10
C VAL A 163 9.35 -8.21 -7.47
N GLU A 164 9.08 -9.52 -7.53
CA GLU A 164 8.76 -10.21 -8.78
C GLU A 164 7.48 -9.67 -9.43
N THR A 165 6.44 -9.43 -8.64
CA THR A 165 5.17 -8.88 -9.11
C THR A 165 5.37 -7.47 -9.68
N TYR A 166 6.09 -6.60 -8.97
CA TYR A 166 6.40 -5.26 -9.48
C TYR A 166 7.25 -5.30 -10.75
N ARG A 167 8.24 -6.20 -10.81
CA ARG A 167 9.08 -6.37 -11.99
C ARG A 167 8.26 -6.80 -13.21
N LEU A 168 7.43 -7.83 -13.07
CA LEU A 168 6.59 -8.33 -14.16
C LEU A 168 5.56 -7.27 -14.61
N SER A 169 4.91 -6.60 -13.66
CA SER A 169 3.96 -5.52 -13.95
C SER A 169 4.63 -4.36 -14.71
N SER A 170 5.81 -3.94 -14.27
CA SER A 170 6.59 -2.90 -14.96
C SER A 170 6.97 -3.35 -16.37
N GLN A 171 7.46 -4.57 -16.55
CA GLN A 171 7.82 -5.10 -17.87
C GLN A 171 6.62 -5.12 -18.81
N GLN A 172 5.46 -5.62 -18.36
CA GLN A 172 4.23 -5.64 -19.14
C GLN A 172 3.76 -4.24 -19.54
N PHE A 173 3.87 -3.27 -18.63
CA PHE A 173 3.54 -1.88 -18.93
C PHE A 173 4.44 -1.31 -20.02
N HIS A 174 5.76 -1.48 -19.87
CA HIS A 174 6.72 -0.96 -20.84
C HIS A 174 6.59 -1.64 -22.22
N GLU A 175 6.33 -2.95 -22.23
CA GLU A 175 6.07 -3.70 -23.46
C GLU A 175 4.80 -3.20 -24.16
N ALA A 176 3.70 -3.05 -23.42
CA ALA A 176 2.44 -2.53 -23.95
C ALA A 176 2.59 -1.09 -24.45
N ALA A 177 3.28 -0.23 -23.71
CA ALA A 177 3.57 1.15 -24.10
C ALA A 177 4.41 1.20 -25.37
N SER A 178 5.47 0.39 -25.47
CA SER A 178 6.34 0.33 -26.66
C SER A 178 5.58 -0.18 -27.88
N LYS A 179 4.76 -1.22 -27.72
CA LYS A 179 3.90 -1.74 -28.79
C LYS A 179 2.89 -0.69 -29.26
N MET A 180 2.30 0.06 -28.33
CA MET A 180 1.39 1.16 -28.66
C MET A 180 2.13 2.30 -29.37
N GLN A 181 3.30 2.71 -28.89
CA GLN A 181 4.12 3.74 -29.55
C GLN A 181 4.48 3.35 -30.99
N GLY A 182 4.83 2.08 -31.24
CA GLY A 182 5.08 1.58 -32.59
C GLY A 182 3.83 1.58 -33.48
N ALA A 183 2.64 1.38 -32.90
CA ALA A 183 1.36 1.42 -33.62
C ALA A 183 0.84 2.85 -33.85
N ILE A 184 1.23 3.81 -33.01
CA ILE A 184 0.87 5.22 -33.17
C ILE A 184 1.73 5.79 -34.29
N LYS A 185 1.13 5.99 -35.47
CA LYS A 185 1.77 6.72 -36.55
C LYS A 185 1.96 8.19 -36.11
N PRO A 186 3.19 8.71 -36.04
CA PRO A 186 3.39 10.13 -35.77
C PRO A 186 2.61 10.92 -36.80
N ARG A 187 1.70 11.80 -36.35
CA ARG A 187 1.10 12.76 -37.25
C ARG A 187 2.22 13.67 -37.74
N ARG A 188 2.55 13.60 -39.03
CA ARG A 188 3.29 14.67 -39.69
C ARG A 188 2.37 15.88 -39.69
N LEU A 189 2.52 16.72 -38.67
CA LEU A 189 1.96 18.06 -38.67
C LEU A 189 2.88 18.89 -39.55
N GLU A 190 2.53 19.02 -40.82
CA GLU A 190 3.16 20.01 -41.66
C GLU A 190 2.63 21.39 -41.24
N PRO A 191 3.50 22.36 -40.93
CA PRO A 191 3.03 23.69 -40.54
C PRO A 191 2.20 24.28 -41.67
N VAL A 192 0.99 24.74 -41.34
CA VAL A 192 0.09 25.32 -42.32
C VAL A 192 0.74 26.58 -42.90
N CYS A 193 0.56 26.81 -44.21
CA CYS A 193 1.16 27.92 -44.94
C CYS A 193 2.71 27.92 -45.02
N SER A 194 3.39 26.81 -44.71
CA SER A 194 4.85 26.67 -44.77
C SER A 194 5.45 27.12 -46.12
N GLY A 195 4.80 26.75 -47.23
CA GLY A 195 5.23 27.15 -48.57
C GLY A 195 5.17 28.66 -48.80
N LEU A 196 4.09 29.33 -48.34
CA LEU A 196 3.95 30.78 -48.45
C LEU A 196 4.95 31.51 -47.55
N GLN A 197 5.22 30.98 -46.34
CA GLN A 197 6.24 31.50 -45.46
C GLN A 197 7.62 31.47 -46.12
N ALA A 198 7.99 30.35 -46.76
CA ALA A 198 9.26 30.23 -47.47
C ALA A 198 9.36 31.23 -48.65
N GLN A 199 8.28 31.41 -49.40
CA GLN A 199 8.24 32.35 -50.52
C GLN A 199 8.37 33.81 -50.07
N ILE A 200 7.75 34.20 -48.95
CA ILE A 200 7.90 35.55 -48.37
C ILE A 200 9.34 35.79 -47.94
N LEU A 201 9.95 34.83 -47.23
CA LEU A 201 11.33 34.93 -46.80
C LEU A 201 12.29 35.06 -47.98
N HIS A 202 12.03 34.31 -49.06
CA HIS A 202 12.81 34.41 -50.30
C HIS A 202 12.63 35.79 -50.97
N CYS A 203 11.40 36.26 -51.11
CA CYS A 203 11.09 37.55 -51.72
C CYS A 203 11.76 38.72 -50.98
N TYR A 204 11.72 38.74 -49.64
CA TYR A 204 12.38 39.80 -48.88
C TYR A 204 13.90 39.75 -48.96
N ARG A 205 14.48 38.57 -49.14
CA ARG A 205 15.93 38.45 -49.35
C ARG A 205 16.35 39.03 -50.70
N ASP A 206 15.52 38.87 -51.72
CA ASP A 206 15.82 39.31 -53.09
C ASP A 206 15.42 40.79 -53.32
N HIS A 207 14.47 41.32 -52.55
CA HIS A 207 13.95 42.69 -52.67
C HIS A 207 14.12 43.54 -51.39
N LEU A 208 15.36 43.68 -50.90
CA LEU A 208 15.66 44.36 -49.63
C LEU A 208 15.25 45.85 -49.60
N GLN A 209 15.35 46.56 -50.72
CA GLN A 209 15.02 47.99 -50.81
C GLN A 209 13.61 48.24 -51.39
N GLU A 210 12.98 47.20 -51.93
CA GLU A 210 11.68 47.25 -52.63
C GLU A 210 10.70 46.23 -52.04
N VAL A 211 10.63 46.17 -50.70
CA VAL A 211 9.83 45.20 -49.94
C VAL A 211 8.33 45.20 -50.28
N LEU A 212 7.81 46.28 -50.87
CA LEU A 212 6.41 46.35 -51.30
C LEU A 212 6.08 45.39 -52.45
N LEU A 213 7.07 44.93 -53.23
CA LEU A 213 6.87 43.90 -54.26
C LEU A 213 6.43 42.56 -53.66
N CYS A 214 6.73 42.31 -52.38
CA CYS A 214 6.34 41.10 -51.66
C CYS A 214 4.95 41.19 -51.00
N ALA A 215 4.23 42.30 -51.16
CA ALA A 215 2.97 42.56 -50.46
C ALA A 215 1.89 41.51 -50.75
N ASP A 216 1.80 41.02 -51.98
CA ASP A 216 0.78 40.04 -52.36
C ASP A 216 1.06 38.65 -51.78
N LEU A 217 2.33 38.27 -51.64
CA LEU A 217 2.75 37.06 -50.92
C LEU A 217 2.36 37.13 -49.44
N VAL A 218 2.56 38.29 -48.79
CA VAL A 218 2.17 38.51 -47.40
C VAL A 218 0.65 38.46 -47.21
N LYS A 219 -0.13 39.07 -48.11
CA LYS A 219 -1.60 38.98 -48.09
C LYS A 219 -2.07 37.53 -48.24
N ALA A 220 -1.47 36.76 -49.16
CA ALA A 220 -1.79 35.36 -49.35
C ALA A 220 -1.48 34.52 -48.09
N TYR A 221 -0.35 34.78 -47.43
CA TYR A 221 -0.03 34.13 -46.15
C TYR A 221 -1.01 34.50 -45.04
N GLN A 222 -1.35 35.78 -44.89
CA GLN A 222 -2.35 36.23 -43.91
C GLN A 222 -3.72 35.58 -44.15
N HIS A 223 -4.13 35.45 -45.41
CA HIS A 223 -5.36 34.75 -45.76
C HIS A 223 -5.29 33.28 -45.38
N CYS A 224 -4.20 32.60 -45.73
CA CYS A 224 -3.97 31.19 -45.40
C CYS A 224 -4.00 30.94 -43.88
N VAL A 225 -3.34 31.78 -43.07
CA VAL A 225 -3.37 31.68 -41.60
C VAL A 225 -4.77 31.92 -41.05
N SER A 226 -5.48 32.91 -41.58
CA SER A 226 -6.85 33.25 -41.16
C SER A 226 -7.85 32.14 -41.49
N THR A 227 -7.68 31.45 -42.63
CA THR A 227 -8.50 30.29 -43.00
C THR A 227 -8.16 29.07 -42.15
N ALA A 228 -6.88 28.85 -41.84
CA ALA A 228 -6.44 27.73 -41.02
C ALA A 228 -6.91 27.84 -39.56
N HIS A 229 -7.04 29.06 -39.02
CA HIS A 229 -7.53 29.30 -37.66
C HIS A 229 -9.05 29.13 -37.51
N LYS A 230 -9.79 29.13 -38.63
CA LYS A 230 -11.27 28.98 -38.64
C LYS A 230 -11.72 27.53 -38.90
N GLY A 231 -10.81 26.63 -39.25
CA GLY A 231 -11.07 25.22 -39.55
C GLY A 231 -10.79 24.28 -38.41
#